data_AF-A0A6G3XLF9-F1
#
_entry.id   AF-A0A6G3XLF9-F1
#
_cell.length_a   1.000
_cell.length_b   1.000
_cell.length_c   1.000
_cell.angle_alpha   90.00
_cell.angle_beta   90.00
_cell.angle_gamma   90.00
#
_symmetry.space_group_name_H-M   'P 1'
#
loop_
_entity.id
_entity.type
_entity.pdbx_description
1 polymer ?
#
loop_
_entity_poly.entity_id
_entity_poly.type
_entity_poly.pdbx_seq_one_letter_code
_entity_poly.pdbx_strand_id
1 'polypeptide(L)'
;APPSSGVGRKGLETSVFKGYADTATHEGLSWSLEGYVNDYGIARMGQELYRKTKKARYKEESEYFMNRAQKYVKLFDDKAGFFQGKKPNGDWRLPS
;
A
#
# COMPACT_ATOMS: atom_id res chain seq x y z
N ALA A 1 11.90 -12.09 4.12
CA ALA A 1 10.52 -12.07 4.66
C ALA A 1 10.56 -11.57 6.11
N PRO A 2 9.47 -11.01 6.67
CA PRO A 2 9.44 -10.60 8.07
C PRO A 2 9.65 -11.79 9.03
N PRO A 3 10.25 -11.57 10.22
CA PRO A 3 10.66 -12.66 11.12
C PRO A 3 9.51 -13.35 11.87
N SER A 4 8.29 -12.81 11.85
CA SER A 4 7.09 -13.48 12.35
C SER A 4 5.87 -13.13 11.49
N SER A 5 4.81 -13.93 11.59
CA SER A 5 3.60 -13.78 10.77
C SER A 5 2.83 -12.47 11.02
N GLY A 6 3.09 -11.74 12.11
CA GLY A 6 2.40 -10.50 12.46
C GLY A 6 3.21 -9.21 12.25
N VAL A 7 4.49 -9.31 11.86
CA VAL A 7 5.39 -8.14 11.80
C VAL A 7 5.77 -7.77 10.38
N GLY A 8 6.13 -6.50 10.18
CA GLY A 8 6.56 -5.97 8.89
C GLY A 8 5.41 -5.78 7.90
N ARG A 9 5.75 -5.65 6.61
CA ARG A 9 4.78 -5.54 5.51
C ARG A 9 4.91 -6.76 4.62
N LYS A 10 3.93 -7.66 4.67
CA LYS A 10 3.89 -8.83 3.77
C LYS A 10 3.59 -8.39 2.34
N GLY A 11 4.13 -9.11 1.35
CA GLY A 11 3.93 -8.77 -0.05
C GLY A 11 4.72 -7.55 -0.53
N LEU A 12 5.72 -7.08 0.22
CA LEU A 12 6.53 -5.91 -0.16
C LEU A 12 7.29 -6.12 -1.47
N GLU A 13 7.77 -7.34 -1.70
CA GLU A 13 8.56 -7.72 -2.86
C GLU A 13 7.85 -7.46 -4.20
N THR A 14 6.51 -7.56 -4.22
CA THR A 14 5.71 -7.27 -5.43
C THR A 14 4.93 -5.96 -5.33
N SER A 15 4.48 -5.56 -4.13
CA SER A 15 3.62 -4.39 -3.96
C SER A 15 4.30 -3.05 -4.24
N VAL A 16 5.63 -2.97 -4.14
CA VAL A 16 6.37 -1.77 -4.58
C VAL A 16 6.17 -1.51 -6.08
N PHE A 17 6.01 -2.56 -6.89
CA PHE A 17 5.82 -2.46 -8.34
C PHE A 17 4.34 -2.49 -8.73
N LYS A 18 3.58 -3.46 -8.19
CA LYS A 18 2.15 -3.65 -8.51
C LYS A 18 1.24 -2.62 -7.82
N GLY A 19 1.70 -2.04 -6.71
CA GLY A 19 0.91 -1.16 -5.85
C GLY A 19 0.04 -1.89 -4.82
N TYR A 20 0.04 -3.22 -4.78
CA TYR A 20 -0.71 -4.05 -3.84
C TYR A 20 -0.03 -5.43 -3.66
N ALA A 21 -0.32 -6.12 -2.55
CA ALA A 21 0.01 -7.52 -2.35
C ALA A 21 -1.09 -8.40 -2.96
N ASP A 22 -0.71 -9.32 -3.85
CA ASP A 22 -1.65 -10.23 -4.51
C ASP A 22 -2.07 -11.41 -3.61
N THR A 23 -3.00 -12.24 -4.08
CA THR A 23 -3.56 -13.35 -3.31
C THR A 23 -2.58 -14.49 -3.02
N ALA A 24 -1.36 -14.49 -3.57
CA ALA A 24 -0.31 -15.41 -3.11
C ALA A 24 0.19 -15.02 -1.71
N THR A 25 0.03 -13.76 -1.32
CA THR A 25 0.20 -13.31 0.06
C THR A 25 -1.07 -13.62 0.85
N HIS A 26 -0.95 -14.38 1.94
CA HIS A 26 -2.06 -14.59 2.87
C HIS A 26 -2.57 -13.23 3.36
N GLU A 27 -3.87 -12.99 3.22
CA GLU A 27 -4.53 -11.70 3.51
C GLU A 27 -4.02 -10.51 2.68
N GLY A 28 -3.54 -10.75 1.44
CA GLY A 28 -2.93 -9.71 0.60
C GLY A 28 -3.78 -8.43 0.42
N LEU A 29 -5.11 -8.55 0.36
CA LEU A 29 -6.02 -7.39 0.35
C LEU A 29 -5.88 -6.57 1.64
N SER A 30 -6.03 -7.19 2.81
CA SER A 30 -5.95 -6.51 4.10
C SER A 30 -4.58 -5.88 4.32
N TRP A 31 -3.50 -6.60 4.01
CA TRP A 31 -2.13 -6.06 4.08
C TRP A 31 -1.93 -4.86 3.16
N SER A 32 -2.57 -4.85 1.99
CA SER A 32 -2.51 -3.70 1.08
C SER A 32 -3.25 -2.50 1.66
N LEU A 33 -4.48 -2.69 2.13
CA LEU A 33 -5.31 -1.62 2.71
C LEU A 33 -4.65 -0.98 3.92
N GLU A 34 -4.19 -1.79 4.88
CA GLU A 34 -3.44 -1.31 6.04
C GLU A 34 -2.12 -0.62 5.61
N GLY A 35 -1.46 -1.14 4.58
CA GLY A 35 -0.27 -0.52 3.99
C GLY A 35 -0.53 0.90 3.50
N TYR A 36 -1.69 1.16 2.87
CA TYR A 36 -2.05 2.50 2.38
C TYR A 36 -2.32 3.48 3.52
N VAL A 37 -3.00 3.05 4.57
CA VAL A 37 -3.24 3.88 5.77
C VAL A 37 -1.91 4.25 6.45
N ASN A 38 -1.02 3.27 6.59
CA ASN A 38 0.32 3.49 7.13
C ASN A 38 1.15 4.45 6.26
N ASP A 39 1.13 4.27 4.93
CA ASP A 39 1.82 5.16 3.99
C ASP A 39 1.28 6.59 4.07
N TYR A 40 -0.04 6.78 4.22
CA TYR A 40 -0.63 8.10 4.44
C TYR A 40 -0.11 8.74 5.75
N GLY A 41 -0.07 7.99 6.85
CA GLY A 41 0.46 8.46 8.13
C GLY A 41 1.92 8.93 8.02
N ILE A 42 2.77 8.13 7.37
CA ILE A 42 4.19 8.49 7.14
C ILE A 42 4.29 9.73 6.24
N ALA A 43 3.46 9.81 5.19
CA ALA A 43 3.44 10.97 4.32
C ALA A 43 3.13 12.25 5.09
N ARG A 44 2.11 12.24 5.96
CA ARG A 44 1.75 13.38 6.82
C ARG A 44 2.85 13.74 7.80
N MET A 45 3.49 12.75 8.42
CA MET A 45 4.65 12.97 9.29
C MET A 45 5.80 13.65 8.54
N GLY A 46 6.12 13.20 7.32
CA GLY A 46 7.13 13.81 6.46
C GLY A 46 6.82 15.27 6.11
N GLN A 47 5.54 15.60 5.84
CA GLN A 47 5.12 16.99 5.60
C GLN A 47 5.42 17.88 6.81
N GLU A 48 5.06 17.43 8.01
CA GLU A 48 5.31 18.20 9.23
C GLU A 48 6.80 18.34 9.56
N LEU A 49 7.59 17.29 9.35
CA LEU A 49 9.04 17.35 9.49
C LEU A 49 9.69 18.31 8.49
N TYR A 50 9.22 18.32 7.24
CA TYR A 50 9.68 19.29 6.24
C TYR A 50 9.32 20.72 6.65
N ARG A 51 8.10 20.97 7.14
CA ARG A 51 7.69 22.30 7.61
C ARG A 51 8.63 22.85 8.69
N LYS A 52 9.02 22.00 9.64
CA LYS A 52 9.90 22.36 10.78
C LYS A 52 11.37 22.51 10.40
N THR A 53 11.89 21.61 9.56
CA THR A 53 13.34 21.49 9.34
C THR A 53 13.82 21.98 7.99
N LYS A 54 12.92 22.12 7.02
CA LYS A 54 13.19 22.45 5.61
C LYS A 54 14.17 21.50 4.89
N LYS A 55 14.47 20.33 5.47
CA LYS A 55 15.33 19.32 4.84
C LYS A 55 14.62 18.67 3.66
N ALA A 56 15.19 18.77 2.45
CA ALA A 56 14.61 18.28 1.21
C ALA A 56 14.13 16.82 1.28
N ARG A 57 14.90 15.93 1.93
CA ARG A 57 14.56 14.52 2.12
C ARG A 57 13.14 14.28 2.66
N TYR A 58 12.65 15.11 3.59
CA TYR A 58 11.33 14.90 4.18
C TYR A 58 10.20 15.25 3.22
N LYS A 59 10.45 16.19 2.30
CA LYS A 59 9.51 16.51 1.22
C LYS A 59 9.44 15.32 0.24
N GLU A 60 10.58 14.83 -0.20
CA GLU A 60 10.68 13.71 -1.15
C GLU A 60 10.09 12.41 -0.57
N GLU A 61 10.47 12.05 0.66
CA GLU A 61 9.92 10.88 1.36
C GLU A 61 8.40 11.01 1.53
N SER A 62 7.91 12.20 1.91
CA SER A 62 6.47 12.45 2.03
C SER A 62 5.72 12.26 0.72
N GLU A 63 6.23 12.83 -0.38
CA GLU A 63 5.63 12.70 -1.71
C GLU A 63 5.62 11.23 -2.17
N TYR A 64 6.70 10.49 -1.93
CA TYR A 64 6.76 9.06 -2.22
C TYR A 64 5.66 8.28 -1.49
N PHE A 65 5.54 8.45 -0.17
CA PHE A 65 4.55 7.73 0.62
C PHE A 65 3.11 8.19 0.31
N MET A 66 2.88 9.47 0.02
CA MET A 66 1.57 9.96 -0.40
C MET A 66 1.12 9.32 -1.72
N ASN A 67 2.04 9.13 -2.67
CA ASN A 67 1.75 8.44 -3.94
C ASN A 67 1.43 6.95 -3.73
N ARG A 68 2.05 6.30 -2.75
CA ARG A 68 1.73 4.91 -2.38
C ARG A 68 0.39 4.78 -1.68
N ALA A 69 0.06 5.70 -0.78
CA ALA A 69 -1.21 5.71 -0.06
C ALA A 69 -2.43 5.73 -0.98
N GLN A 70 -2.32 6.33 -2.17
CA GLN A 70 -3.41 6.42 -3.14
C GLN A 70 -3.67 5.11 -3.91
N LYS A 71 -2.85 4.06 -3.74
CA LYS A 71 -2.98 2.84 -4.54
C LYS A 71 -4.17 1.94 -4.13
N TYR A 72 -4.94 2.30 -3.10
CA TYR A 72 -6.18 1.60 -2.74
C TYR A 72 -7.17 1.44 -3.90
N VAL A 73 -7.20 2.42 -4.83
CA VAL A 73 -8.03 2.35 -6.04
C VAL A 73 -7.70 1.16 -6.94
N LYS A 74 -6.50 0.57 -6.83
CA LYS A 74 -6.10 -0.62 -7.61
C LYS A 74 -6.85 -1.88 -7.21
N LEU A 75 -7.46 -1.88 -6.04
CA LEU A 75 -8.17 -3.01 -5.44
C LEU A 75 -9.66 -2.73 -5.23
N PHE A 76 -10.16 -1.57 -5.69
CA PHE A 76 -11.59 -1.31 -5.76
C PHE A 76 -12.14 -1.91 -7.06
N ASP A 77 -13.03 -2.89 -6.92
CA ASP A 77 -13.72 -3.54 -8.03
C ASP A 77 -15.04 -2.82 -8.26
N ASP A 78 -15.11 -2.07 -9.36
CA ASP A 78 -16.24 -1.22 -9.71
C ASP A 78 -17.50 -2.03 -10.07
N LYS A 79 -17.34 -3.23 -10.63
CA LYS A 79 -18.46 -4.14 -10.90
C LYS A 79 -19.05 -4.72 -9.62
N ALA A 80 -18.19 -5.12 -8.69
CA ALA A 80 -18.62 -5.62 -7.38
C ALA A 80 -19.07 -4.49 -6.44
N GLY A 81 -18.71 -3.23 -6.73
CA GLY A 81 -18.94 -2.08 -5.86
C GLY A 81 -18.19 -2.16 -4.53
N PHE A 82 -17.13 -2.96 -4.45
CA PHE A 82 -16.42 -3.25 -3.20
C PHE A 82 -14.94 -3.54 -3.42
N PHE A 83 -14.17 -3.59 -2.33
CA PHE A 83 -12.76 -3.94 -2.40
C PHE A 83 -12.56 -5.45 -2.55
N GLN A 84 -11.65 -5.85 -3.44
CA GLN A 84 -11.30 -7.23 -3.68
C GLN A 84 -9.81 -7.39 -4.00
N GLY A 85 -9.21 -8.48 -3.47
CA GLY A 85 -7.84 -8.86 -3.80
C GLY A 85 -7.68 -9.27 -5.26
N LYS A 86 -6.45 -9.17 -5.78
CA LYS A 86 -6.09 -9.61 -7.13
C LYS A 86 -5.17 -10.81 -7.09
N LYS A 87 -5.33 -11.72 -8.04
CA LYS A 87 -4.44 -12.86 -8.29
C LYS A 87 -3.06 -12.37 -8.77
N PRO A 88 -2.01 -13.22 -8.75
CA PRO A 88 -0.68 -12.83 -9.18
C PRO A 88 -0.61 -12.29 -10.62
N ASN A 89 -1.49 -12.77 -11.50
CA ASN A 89 -1.63 -12.33 -12.89
C ASN A 89 -2.40 -11.01 -13.06
N GLY A 90 -2.97 -10.44 -11.98
CA GLY A 90 -3.71 -9.18 -12.00
C GLY A 90 -5.23 -9.32 -12.07
N ASP A 91 -5.76 -10.52 -12.29
CA ASP A 91 -7.21 -10.78 -12.32
C ASP A 91 -7.82 -10.62 -10.93
N TRP A 92 -9.10 -10.32 -10.87
CA TRP A 92 -9.86 -10.33 -9.62
C TRP A 92 -9.87 -11.73 -8.96
N ARG A 93 -9.89 -11.74 -7.62
CA ARG A 93 -9.92 -12.99 -6.84
C ARG A 93 -11.18 -13.81 -7.14
N LEU A 94 -12.33 -13.16 -7.14
CA LEU A 94 -13.64 -13.74 -7.46
C LEU A 94 -14.17 -13.11 -8.76
N PRO A 95 -15.11 -13.78 -9.46
CA PRO A 95 -15.83 -13.18 -10.58
C PRO A 95 -16.58 -11.91 -10.17
N SER A 96 -16.62 -10.94 -11.08
CA SER A 96 -17.26 -9.63 -10.91
C SER A 96 -18.24 -9.34 -12.03
#